data_AF-A0A444YD03-F1
#
_entry.id   AF-A0A444YD03-F1
#
_cell.length_a   1.000
_cell.length_b   1.000
_cell.length_c   1.000
_cell.angle_alpha   90.00
_cell.angle_beta   90.00
_cell.angle_gamma   90.00
#
_symmetry.space_group_name_H-M   'P 1'
#
loop_
_entity.id
_entity.type
_entity.pdbx_description
1 polymer ?
#
loop_
_entity_poly.entity_id
_entity_poly.type
_entity_poly.pdbx_seq_one_letter_code
_entity_poly.pdbx_strand_id
1 'polypeptide(L)'
;MRPTTRYDDLVNSVLLKLSLEGVKRVKKFYIRIPITVLQETVKYDCLTIGSDEDLQVMFHCRQQFPEVRTPELLVKLVDVVSSSGGSNRNTPTLGMVAGSSSRPVGAYSSVPVYE
;
A
#
# COMPACT_ATOMS: atom_id res chain seq x y z
N MET A 1 23.02 15.03 14.27
CA MET A 1 21.61 15.39 14.59
C MET A 1 20.80 14.11 14.44
N ARG A 2 20.17 13.59 15.50
CA ARG A 2 19.34 12.38 15.39
C ARG A 2 17.92 12.81 15.01
N PRO A 3 17.24 12.13 14.06
CA PRO A 3 15.83 12.39 13.81
C PRO A 3 15.02 12.15 15.09
N THR A 4 14.11 13.07 15.40
CA THR A 4 13.20 12.93 16.55
C THR A 4 12.02 12.00 16.22
N THR A 5 11.82 11.68 14.95
CA THR A 5 10.68 10.89 14.45
C THR A 5 11.10 9.45 14.22
N ARG A 6 10.37 8.50 14.83
CA ARG A 6 10.55 7.07 14.55
C ARG A 6 9.75 6.66 13.31
N TYR A 7 10.12 5.52 12.73
CA TYR A 7 9.44 4.94 11.57
C TYR A 7 7.95 4.71 11.84
N ASP A 8 7.59 4.15 12.98
CA ASP A 8 6.19 3.92 13.36
C ASP A 8 5.41 5.23 13.49
N ASP A 9 6.03 6.28 14.04
CA ASP A 9 5.41 7.61 14.13
C ASP A 9 5.13 8.18 12.73
N LEU A 10 6.04 7.96 11.78
CA LEU A 10 5.85 8.35 10.38
C LEU A 10 4.71 7.56 9.73
N VAL A 11 4.65 6.25 9.94
CA VAL A 11 3.54 5.39 9.47
C VAL A 11 2.20 5.94 9.97
N ASN A 12 2.09 6.16 11.28
CA ASN A 12 0.86 6.65 11.90
C ASN A 12 0.49 8.05 11.40
N SER A 13 1.48 8.96 11.31
CA SER A 13 1.26 10.31 10.81
C SER A 13 0.73 10.33 9.38
N VAL A 14 1.25 9.48 8.50
CA VAL A 14 0.81 9.41 7.10
C VAL A 14 -0.61 8.83 6.99
N LEU A 15 -0.91 7.77 7.75
CA LEU A 15 -2.26 7.20 7.76
C LEU A 15 -3.29 8.20 8.29
N LEU A 16 -2.96 8.93 9.36
CA LEU A 16 -3.81 9.98 9.93
C LEU A 16 -4.03 11.13 8.95
N LYS A 17 -2.96 11.65 8.33
CA LYS A 17 -3.05 12.76 7.36
C LYS A 17 -3.85 12.42 6.12
N LEU A 18 -3.80 11.16 5.68
CA LEU A 18 -4.57 10.69 4.53
C LEU A 18 -5.97 10.19 4.92
N SER A 19 -6.30 10.17 6.21
CA SER A 19 -7.56 9.60 6.74
C SER A 19 -7.77 8.13 6.33
N LEU A 20 -6.67 7.36 6.31
CA LEU A 20 -6.67 5.94 5.93
C LEU A 20 -6.40 5.00 7.11
N GLU A 21 -6.53 5.51 8.33
CA GLU A 21 -6.41 4.74 9.56
C GLU A 21 -7.39 3.57 9.57
N GLY A 22 -6.91 2.36 9.86
CA GLY A 22 -7.71 1.12 9.89
C GLY A 22 -8.13 0.55 8.53
N VAL A 23 -8.10 1.34 7.45
CA VAL A 23 -8.49 0.91 6.09
C VAL A 23 -7.27 0.47 5.28
N LYS A 24 -6.17 1.21 5.40
CA LYS A 24 -4.91 0.90 4.72
C LYS A 24 -3.81 0.66 5.75
N ARG A 25 -2.81 -0.09 5.33
CA ARG A 25 -1.53 -0.26 6.02
C ARG A 25 -0.40 0.18 5.11
N VAL A 26 0.60 0.84 5.68
CA VAL A 26 1.82 1.20 4.94
C VAL A 26 2.64 -0.05 4.70
N LYS A 27 2.88 -0.40 3.44
CA LYS A 27 3.80 -1.49 3.08
C LYS A 27 5.24 -1.01 3.04
N LYS A 28 5.47 0.20 2.50
CA LYS A 28 6.81 0.72 2.25
C LYS A 28 6.77 2.22 1.96
N PHE A 29 7.79 2.94 2.40
CA PHE A 29 8.03 4.32 2.01
C PHE A 29 9.16 4.42 0.98
N TYR A 30 9.08 5.44 0.13
CA TYR A 30 10.13 5.80 -0.81
C TYR A 30 10.36 7.30 -0.76
N ILE A 31 11.58 7.73 -0.97
CA ILE A 31 11.91 9.15 -1.07
C ILE A 31 12.68 9.42 -2.35
N ARG A 32 12.25 10.45 -3.10
CA ARG A 32 13.02 10.91 -4.26
C ARG A 32 14.22 11.73 -3.81
N ILE A 33 15.43 11.23 -4.08
CA ILE A 33 16.69 11.91 -3.78
C ILE A 33 17.37 12.26 -5.10
N PRO A 34 17.78 13.51 -5.31
CA PRO A 34 18.56 13.89 -6.48
C PRO A 34 19.95 13.27 -6.41
N ILE A 35 20.35 12.52 -7.44
CA ILE A 35 21.68 11.89 -7.51
C ILE A 35 22.66 12.80 -8.22
N THR A 36 22.21 13.41 -9.32
CA THR A 36 23.07 14.22 -10.18
C THR A 36 22.27 15.38 -10.73
N VAL A 37 22.84 16.57 -10.63
CA VAL A 37 22.38 17.78 -11.31
C VAL A 37 23.37 18.04 -12.43
N LEU A 38 23.00 17.74 -13.67
CA LEU A 38 23.83 18.02 -14.84
C LEU A 38 23.18 19.13 -15.66
N GLN A 39 23.83 20.30 -15.68
CA GLN A 39 23.51 21.53 -16.44
C GLN A 39 22.05 22.02 -16.31
N GLU A 40 21.06 21.31 -16.86
CA GLU A 40 19.62 21.66 -16.81
C GLU A 40 18.71 20.48 -16.39
N THR A 41 19.26 19.28 -16.17
CA THR A 41 18.48 18.10 -15.78
C THR A 41 18.88 17.59 -14.41
N VAL A 42 17.89 17.49 -13.52
CA VAL A 42 18.05 16.84 -12.22
C VAL A 42 17.62 15.38 -12.37
N LYS A 43 18.56 14.46 -12.22
CA LYS A 43 18.27 13.04 -12.13
C LYS A 43 17.94 12.70 -10.68
N TYR A 44 16.81 12.05 -10.48
CA TYR A 44 16.36 11.59 -9.18
C TYR A 44 16.47 10.05 -9.10
N ASP A 45 16.93 9.54 -7.95
CA ASP A 45 16.71 8.16 -7.51
C ASP A 45 15.57 8.10 -6.50
N CYS A 46 15.14 6.88 -6.20
CA CYS A 46 14.25 6.60 -5.08
C CYS A 46 14.95 5.73 -4.03
N LEU A 47 15.13 6.25 -2.83
CA LEU A 47 15.57 5.45 -1.68
C LEU A 47 14.36 4.82 -1.00
N THR A 48 14.48 3.56 -0.62
CA THR A 48 13.51 2.88 0.25
C THR A 48 13.71 3.32 1.69
N ILE A 49 12.62 3.56 2.42
CA ILE A 49 12.65 3.72 3.89
C ILE A 49 11.87 2.56 4.51
N GLY A 50 12.56 1.75 5.31
CA GLY A 50 11.97 0.64 6.06
C GLY A 50 12.38 0.59 7.53
N SER A 51 13.23 1.51 7.99
CA SER A 51 13.80 1.52 9.33
C SER A 51 14.05 2.93 9.85
N ASP A 52 14.36 3.03 11.16
CA ASP A 52 14.77 4.29 11.79
C ASP A 52 16.12 4.77 11.21
N GLU A 53 17.02 3.86 10.84
CA GLU A 53 18.30 4.17 10.20
C GLU A 53 18.10 4.81 8.81
N ASP A 54 17.18 4.27 8.01
CA ASP A 54 16.85 4.83 6.69
C ASP A 54 16.26 6.25 6.81
N LEU A 55 15.51 6.52 7.88
CA LEU A 55 15.05 7.87 8.18
C LEU A 55 16.22 8.81 8.46
N GLN A 56 17.27 8.37 9.18
CA GLN A 56 18.47 9.18 9.37
C GLN A 56 19.14 9.50 8.05
N VAL A 57 19.28 8.52 7.15
CA VAL A 57 19.85 8.72 5.82
C VAL A 57 19.06 9.77 5.05
N MET A 58 17.72 9.72 5.07
CA MET A 58 16.87 10.74 4.48
C MET A 58 17.19 12.15 5.03
N PHE A 59 17.24 12.32 6.36
CA PHE A 59 17.51 13.62 6.97
C PHE A 59 18.91 14.12 6.61
N HIS A 60 19.89 13.23 6.50
CA HIS A 60 21.25 13.57 6.08
C HIS A 60 21.33 14.00 4.62
N CYS A 61 20.73 13.25 3.69
CA CYS A 61 20.65 13.63 2.28
C CYS A 61 19.99 15.00 2.12
N ARG A 62 18.97 15.27 2.95
CA ARG A 62 18.29 16.55 2.96
C ARG A 62 19.16 17.74 3.35
N GLN A 63 20.04 17.55 4.33
CA GLN A 63 20.96 18.60 4.75
C GLN A 63 22.10 18.83 3.77
N GLN A 64 22.54 17.78 3.08
CA GLN A 64 23.63 17.88 2.09
C GLN A 64 23.18 18.59 0.80
N PHE A 65 21.91 18.47 0.44
CA PHE A 65 21.35 19.03 -0.78
C PHE A 65 20.13 19.91 -0.49
N PRO A 66 20.27 21.03 0.24
CA PRO A 66 19.15 21.88 0.60
C PRO A 66 18.59 22.66 -0.60
N GLU A 67 19.45 22.98 -1.58
CA GLU A 67 19.10 23.70 -2.81
C GLU A 67 18.38 22.83 -3.83
N VAL A 68 18.52 21.50 -3.70
CA VAL A 68 17.77 20.59 -4.54
C VAL A 68 16.40 20.41 -3.89
N ARG A 69 15.41 20.96 -4.60
CA ARG A 69 13.95 20.97 -4.35
C ARG A 69 13.45 19.95 -3.30
N THR A 70 12.46 20.34 -2.50
CA THR A 70 11.82 19.52 -1.44
C THR A 70 11.67 18.05 -1.87
N PRO A 71 12.10 17.04 -1.07
CA PRO A 71 12.08 15.66 -1.46
C PRO A 71 10.65 15.19 -1.36
N GLU A 72 10.24 14.42 -2.34
CA GLU A 72 8.90 13.86 -2.35
C GLU A 72 8.93 12.54 -1.58
N LEU A 73 8.18 12.48 -0.49
CA LEU A 73 7.91 11.23 0.22
C LEU A 73 6.73 10.53 -0.46
N LEU A 74 6.99 9.33 -0.96
CA LEU A 74 6.01 8.46 -1.59
C LEU A 74 5.73 7.28 -0.67
N VAL A 75 4.48 6.82 -0.65
CA VAL A 75 4.06 5.70 0.18
C VAL A 75 3.36 4.64 -0.65
N LYS A 76 3.73 3.39 -0.44
CA LYS A 76 2.98 2.24 -0.96
C LYS A 76 2.02 1.76 0.12
N LEU A 77 0.75 2.03 -0.08
CA LEU A 77 -0.33 1.58 0.78
C LEU A 77 -0.90 0.25 0.26
N VAL A 78 -1.27 -0.63 1.18
CA VAL A 78 -2.00 -1.86 0.86
C VAL A 78 -3.23 -1.97 1.76
N ASP A 79 -4.24 -2.69 1.29
CA ASP A 79 -5.50 -2.85 2.02
C ASP A 79 -5.28 -3.64 3.32
N VAL A 80 -5.92 -3.19 4.40
CA VAL A 80 -6.11 -4.01 5.59
C VAL A 80 -7.13 -5.06 5.18
N VAL A 81 -6.67 -6.29 4.93
CA VAL A 81 -7.56 -7.40 4.58
C VAL A 81 -8.52 -7.56 5.74
N SER A 82 -9.73 -7.04 5.56
CA SER A 82 -10.86 -7.47 6.35
C SER A 82 -11.03 -8.93 5.98
N SER A 83 -10.75 -9.84 6.90
CA SER A 83 -11.33 -11.17 6.80
C SER A 83 -12.83 -10.92 6.79
N SER A 84 -13.42 -10.83 5.60
CA SER A 84 -14.84 -11.00 5.41
C SER A 84 -15.09 -12.43 5.87
N GLY A 85 -15.33 -12.57 7.18
CA GLY A 85 -15.64 -13.84 7.80
C GLY A 85 -16.80 -14.38 7.01
N GLY A 86 -16.54 -15.46 6.26
CA GLY A 86 -17.55 -16.12 5.45
C GLY A 86 -18.76 -16.32 6.34
N SER A 87 -19.84 -15.63 6.01
CA SER A 87 -21.06 -15.68 6.79
C SER A 87 -21.63 -17.09 6.65
N ASN A 88 -21.26 -17.98 7.55
CA ASN A 88 -21.88 -19.29 7.68
C ASN A 88 -23.22 -19.11 8.40
N ARG A 89 -24.20 -18.52 7.71
CA ARG A 89 -25.59 -18.55 8.18
C ARG A 89 -26.10 -19.99 8.10
N ASN A 90 -25.77 -20.80 9.09
CA ASN A 90 -26.47 -22.03 9.42
C ASN A 90 -27.72 -21.65 10.25
N THR A 91 -28.73 -21.14 9.57
CA THR A 91 -30.08 -21.08 10.12
C THR A 91 -30.61 -22.52 10.15
N PRO A 92 -31.03 -23.10 11.29
CA PRO A 92 -31.84 -24.31 11.26
C PRO A 92 -33.26 -23.86 10.89
N THR A 93 -33.51 -23.65 9.60
CA THR A 93 -34.85 -23.38 9.08
C THR A 93 -35.61 -24.71 9.03
N LEU A 94 -36.49 -24.88 10.02
CA LEU A 94 -37.44 -25.98 10.09
C LEU A 94 -38.77 -25.51 9.46
N GLY A 95 -39.14 -26.11 8.31
CA GLY A 95 -40.43 -25.98 7.60
C GLY A 95 -40.65 -24.62 6.91
N MET A 96 -41.08 -24.47 5.67
CA MET A 96 -41.91 -25.27 4.78
C MET A 96 -41.75 -24.71 3.35
N VAL A 97 -41.61 -25.62 2.37
CA VAL A 97 -42.21 -25.61 1.01
C VAL A 97 -42.65 -24.26 0.44
N ALA A 98 -41.99 -23.84 -0.66
CA ALA A 98 -42.64 -23.46 -1.91
C ALA A 98 -41.57 -23.24 -2.99
N GLY A 99 -41.65 -24.06 -4.04
CA GLY A 99 -40.66 -24.08 -5.12
C GLY A 99 -40.64 -22.79 -5.94
N SER A 100 -39.44 -22.41 -6.37
CA SER A 100 -39.24 -21.67 -7.61
C SER A 100 -37.97 -22.17 -8.27
N SER A 101 -38.19 -23.07 -9.23
CA SER A 101 -37.17 -23.50 -10.19
C SER A 101 -36.99 -22.39 -11.21
N SER A 102 -35.81 -21.77 -11.24
CA SER A 102 -35.30 -21.14 -12.45
C SER A 102 -33.89 -21.67 -12.71
N ARG A 103 -33.78 -22.54 -13.72
CA ARG A 103 -32.51 -23.04 -14.27
C ARG A 103 -31.90 -21.92 -15.13
N PRO A 104 -30.63 -21.54 -14.95
CA PRO A 104 -29.79 -21.16 -16.07
C PRO A 104 -28.99 -22.39 -16.50
N VAL A 105 -29.17 -22.76 -17.77
CA VAL A 105 -28.38 -23.75 -18.50
C VAL A 105 -26.91 -23.34 -18.46
N GLY A 106 -26.06 -24.23 -17.96
CA GLY A 106 -24.62 -24.14 -18.11
C GLY A 106 -24.20 -24.72 -19.45
N ALA A 107 -23.36 -24.00 -20.17
CA ALA A 107 -22.45 -24.55 -21.17
C ALA A 107 -21.35 -23.53 -21.46
N TYR A 108 -20.19 -23.70 -20.86
CA TYR A 108 -18.93 -23.31 -21.51
C TYR A 108 -17.89 -24.39 -21.24
N SER A 109 -17.62 -25.16 -22.29
CA SER A 109 -16.49 -26.07 -22.43
C SER A 109 -15.53 -25.42 -23.42
N SER A 110 -14.28 -25.25 -23.02
CA SER A 110 -13.17 -25.10 -23.96
C SER A 110 -11.89 -25.60 -23.29
N VAL A 111 -11.38 -26.70 -23.83
CA VAL A 111 -10.07 -27.28 -23.53
C VAL A 111 -9.16 -26.90 -24.70
N PRO A 112 -8.02 -26.22 -24.50
CA PRO A 112 -6.98 -26.18 -25.52
C PRO A 112 -6.03 -27.36 -25.30
N VAL A 113 -6.03 -28.27 -26.27
CA VAL A 113 -4.96 -29.24 -26.50
C VAL A 113 -3.77 -28.45 -27.03
N TYR A 114 -2.61 -28.61 -26.41
CA TYR A 114 -1.33 -28.25 -27.02
C TYR A 114 -0.73 -29.54 -27.59
N GLU A 115 -0.21 -29.46 -28.82
CA GLU A 115 0.56 -30.54 -29.47
C GLU A 115 1.76 -30.98 -28.62
#